data_AF-A0A370N7X3-F1
#
_entry.id   AF-A0A370N7X3-F1
#
_cell.length_a   1.000
_cell.length_b   1.000
_cell.length_c   1.000
_cell.angle_alpha   90.00
_cell.angle_beta   90.00
_cell.angle_gamma   90.00
#
_symmetry.space_group_name_H-M   'P 1'
#
loop_
_entity.id
_entity.type
_entity.pdbx_description
1 polymer ?
#
loop_
_entity_poly.entity_id
_entity_poly.type
_entity_poly.pdbx_seq_one_letter_code
_entity_poly.pdbx_strand_id
1 'polypeptide(L)' 'MVQPNFEDVVKAIATDTNTPTETVSKMYAETWAEYSDGARIMDYLTVLVTKRVRENLRGVSQDRH' A
#
# COMPACT_ATOMS: atom_id res chain seq x y z
N MET A 1 7.67 4.24 19.75
CA MET A 1 7.15 4.64 18.43
C MET A 1 6.32 3.45 17.94
N VAL A 2 5.00 3.58 17.81
CA VAL A 2 4.15 2.49 17.30
C VAL A 2 4.33 2.51 15.79
N GLN A 3 5.15 1.59 15.26
CA GLN A 3 5.10 1.30 13.84
C GLN A 3 3.70 0.73 13.57
N PRO A 4 2.88 1.36 12.71
CA PRO A 4 1.58 0.80 12.39
C PRO A 4 1.81 -0.59 11.81
N ASN A 5 1.19 -1.59 12.43
CA ASN A 5 1.34 -2.97 12.00
C ASN A 5 0.89 -3.05 10.53
N PHE A 6 1.63 -3.74 9.68
CA PHE A 6 1.34 -3.88 8.25
C PHE A 6 -0.15 -4.19 7.98
N GLU A 7 -0.74 -5.07 8.79
CA GLU A 7 -2.16 -5.44 8.70
C GLU A 7 -3.14 -4.27 8.94
N ASP A 8 -2.79 -3.36 9.84
CA ASP A 8 -3.59 -2.17 10.16
C ASP A 8 -3.61 -1.20 8.98
N VAL A 9 -2.44 -1.03 8.34
CA VAL A 9 -2.29 -0.19 7.14
C VAL A 9 -3.09 -0.76 5.97
N VAL A 10 -2.99 -2.06 5.73
CA VAL A 10 -3.75 -2.74 4.66
C VAL A 10 -5.26 -2.61 4.90
N LYS A 11 -5.73 -2.85 6.14
CA LYS A 11 -7.15 -2.69 6.49
C LYS A 11 -7.63 -1.25 6.30
N ALA A 12 -6.83 -0.27 6.70
CA ALA A 12 -7.16 1.15 6.52
C ALA A 12 -7.30 1.50 5.04
N ILE A 13 -6.34 1.08 4.20
CA ILE A 13 -6.40 1.32 2.75
C ILE A 13 -7.63 0.62 2.13
N ALA A 14 -7.86 -0.66 2.44
CA ALA A 14 -8.98 -1.43 1.92
C ALA A 14 -10.33 -0.77 2.24
N THR A 15 -10.46 -0.21 3.44
CA THR A 15 -11.65 0.53 3.87
C THR A 15 -11.77 1.87 3.12
N ASP A 16 -10.68 2.64 3.03
CA ASP A 16 -10.64 3.93 2.31
C ASP A 16 -10.98 3.80 0.83
N THR A 17 -10.55 2.72 0.18
CA THR A 17 -10.68 2.51 -1.27
C THR A 17 -11.80 1.54 -1.63
N ASN A 18 -12.57 1.07 -0.65
CA ASN A 18 -13.62 0.05 -0.79
C ASN A 18 -13.16 -1.17 -1.63
N THR A 19 -11.91 -1.61 -1.41
CA THR A 19 -11.26 -2.68 -2.17
C THR A 19 -10.99 -3.88 -1.26
N PRO A 20 -11.05 -5.13 -1.76
CA PRO A 20 -10.77 -6.29 -0.93
C PRO A 20 -9.37 -6.25 -0.31
N THR A 21 -9.29 -6.58 0.98
CA THR A 21 -8.03 -6.61 1.76
C THR A 21 -6.98 -7.51 1.11
N GLU A 22 -7.39 -8.62 0.48
CA GLU A 22 -6.49 -9.52 -0.25
C GLU A 22 -5.83 -8.81 -1.46
N THR A 23 -6.60 -8.04 -2.23
CA THR A 23 -6.08 -7.25 -3.35
C THR A 23 -5.12 -6.18 -2.88
N VAL A 24 -5.46 -5.49 -1.79
CA VAL A 24 -4.59 -4.46 -1.18
C VAL A 24 -3.31 -5.08 -0.64
N SER A 25 -3.38 -6.21 0.06
CA SER A 25 -2.22 -6.95 0.56
C SER A 25 -1.26 -7.35 -0.57
N LYS A 26 -1.81 -7.90 -1.66
CA LYS A 26 -1.01 -8.29 -2.82
C LYS A 26 -0.30 -7.09 -3.45
N MET A 27 -1.05 -6.01 -3.72
CA MET A 27 -0.49 -4.79 -4.30
C MET A 27 0.55 -4.13 -3.39
N TYR A 28 0.32 -4.14 -2.08
CA TYR A 28 1.28 -3.66 -1.09
C TYR A 28 2.55 -4.50 -1.12
N ALA A 29 2.46 -5.83 -1.13
CA ALA A 29 3.63 -6.71 -1.17
C ALA A 29 4.45 -6.55 -2.46
N GLU A 30 3.78 -6.44 -3.61
CA GLU A 30 4.42 -6.18 -4.91
C GLU A 30 5.16 -4.83 -4.90
N THR A 31 4.49 -3.77 -4.44
CA THR A 31 5.09 -2.44 -4.33
C THR A 31 6.22 -2.43 -3.30
N TRP A 32 6.08 -3.14 -2.18
CA TRP A 32 7.15 -3.25 -1.19
C TRP A 32 8.38 -3.92 -1.78
N ALA A 33 8.22 -5.02 -2.52
CA ALA A 33 9.33 -5.70 -3.17
C ALA A 33 10.09 -4.76 -4.13
N GLU A 34 9.36 -4.03 -4.98
CA GLU A 34 9.93 -3.05 -5.93
C GLU A 34 10.72 -1.95 -5.21
N TYR A 35 10.17 -1.38 -4.14
CA TYR A 35 10.83 -0.27 -3.43
C TYR A 35 11.93 -0.75 -2.48
N SER A 36 11.84 -1.99 -2.00
CA SER A 36 12.88 -2.60 -1.15
C SER A 36 14.12 -2.97 -1.96
N ASP A 37 13.96 -3.24 -3.26
CA ASP A 37 15.06 -3.53 -4.16
C ASP A 37 15.93 -2.29 -4.37
N GLY A 38 17.17 -2.34 -3.87
CA GLY A 38 18.12 -1.23 -3.93
C GLY A 38 17.91 -0.11 -2.89
N ALA A 39 16.89 -0.20 -2.03
CA ALA A 39 16.72 0.78 -0.96
C ALA A 39 17.72 0.57 0.18
N ARG A 40 18.32 1.66 0.64
CA ARG A 40 19.28 1.66 1.76
C ARG A 40 18.63 2.00 3.09
N ILE A 41 17.42 2.57 3.07
CA ILE A 41 16.64 2.99 4.24
C ILE A 41 15.23 2.41 4.12
N MET A 42 14.88 1.52 5.04
CA MET A 42 13.59 0.82 5.07
C MET A 42 12.53 1.53 5.93
N ASP A 43 12.93 2.45 6.81
CA ASP A 43 12.03 3.14 7.74
C ASP A 43 10.90 3.92 7.05
N TYR A 44 11.20 4.52 5.89
CA TYR A 44 10.23 5.33 5.14
C TYR A 44 9.46 4.52 4.09
N LEU A 45 9.82 3.26 3.89
CA LEU A 45 9.29 2.42 2.84
C LEU A 45 7.80 2.14 3.07
N THR A 46 7.39 1.96 4.32
CA THR A 46 5.98 1.85 4.72
C THR A 46 5.15 3.03 4.25
N VAL A 47 5.64 4.26 4.42
CA VAL A 47 4.91 5.48 4.02
C VAL A 47 4.82 5.58 2.49
N LEU A 48 5.93 5.30 1.79
CA LEU A 48 6.00 5.33 0.34
C LEU A 48 5.06 4.30 -0.30
N VAL A 49 5.13 3.06 0.16
CA VAL A 49 4.28 1.96 -0.33
C VAL A 49 2.81 2.26 -0.05
N THR A 50 2.48 2.70 1.18
CA THR A 50 1.10 3.10 1.54
C THR A 50 0.55 4.15 0.59
N LYS A 51 1.33 5.21 0.32
CA LYS A 51 0.93 6.27 -0.60
C LYS A 51 0.71 5.71 -2.02
N ARG A 52 1.66 4.93 -2.51
CA ARG A 52 1.62 4.35 -3.86
C ARG A 52 0.42 3.43 -4.07
N VAL A 53 0.12 2.57 -3.10
CA VAL A 53 -1.04 1.67 -3.13
C VAL A 53 -2.34 2.47 -3.17
N ARG A 54 -2.48 3.51 -2.32
CA ARG A 54 -3.67 4.40 -2.36
C ARG A 54 -3.83 5.10 -3.72
N GLU A 55 -2.74 5.60 -4.30
CA GLU A 55 -2.77 6.27 -5.60
C GLU A 55 -3.15 5.31 -6.73
N ASN A 56 -2.58 4.10 -6.76
CA ASN A 56 -2.95 3.06 -7.74
C ASN A 56 -4.44 2.70 -7.61
N LEU A 57 -4.94 2.49 -6.41
CA LEU A 57 -6.35 2.14 -6.19
C LEU A 57 -7.29 3.28 -6.58
N ARG A 58 -6.92 4.55 -6.32
CA ARG A 58 -7.68 5.71 -6.81
C ARG A 58 -7.67 5.83 -8.33
N GLY A 59 -6.53 5.59 -8.99
CA GLY A 59 -6.42 5.60 -10.45
C GLY A 59 -7.24 4.50 -11.10
N VAL A 60 -7.19 3.28 -10.58
CA VAL A 60 -7.99 2.12 -11.05
C VAL A 60 -9.49 2.36 -10.84
N SER A 61 -9.88 3.05 -9.77
CA SER A 61 -11.29 3.41 -9.53
C SER A 61 -11.82 4.47 -10.50
N GLN A 62 -10.94 5.34 -10.99
CA GLN A 62 -11.31 6.44 -11.90
C GLN A 62 -11.33 6.02 -13.38
N ASP A 63 -10.53 5.02 -13.77
CA ASP A 63 -10.57 4.42 -15.12
C ASP A 63 -11.82 3.56 -15.37
N ARG A 64 -12.53 3.20 -14.28
CA ARG A 64 -13.70 2.32 -14.33
C ARG A 64 -15.04 3.05 -14.49
N HIS A 65 -15.03 4.33 -14.89
CA HIS A 65 -16.22 5.19 -14.96
C HIS A 65 -16.48 5.75 -16.35
#